data_AF-A0A920NGC6-F1
#
_entry.id   AF-A0A920NGC6-F1
#
_cell.length_a   1.000
_cell.length_b   1.000
_cell.length_c   1.000
_cell.angle_alpha   90.00
_cell.angle_beta   90.00
_cell.angle_gamma   90.00
#
_symmetry.space_group_name_H-M   'P 1'
#
loop_
_entity.id
_entity.type
_entity.pdbx_description
1 polymer ?
#
loop_
_entity_poly.entity_id
_entity_poly.type
_entity_poly.pdbx_seq_one_letter_code
_entity_poly.pdbx_strand_id
1 'polypeptide(L)'
;MLGEIVNTLGGEVRKYRDTNLIVGLDSPDDAAIMKIDDDKALVFTADFFAPVVDDAYSYGSVAAANALSDIYAMGAVPQMALLNFGRMARRNGPVGYTRCAKGRIR
;
A
#
# COMPACT_ATOMS: atom_id res chain seq x y z
N MET A 1 -11.53 -6.69 2.62
CA MET A 1 -10.51 -6.19 3.57
C MET A 1 -10.55 -4.66 3.74
N LEU A 2 -10.52 -3.85 2.68
CA LEU A 2 -10.65 -2.37 2.79
C LEU A 2 -12.06 -1.86 3.12
N GLY A 3 -13.11 -2.43 2.50
CA GLY A 3 -14.50 -2.01 2.74
C GLY A 3 -15.01 -2.26 4.16
N GLU A 4 -14.48 -3.27 4.85
CA GLU A 4 -14.83 -3.56 6.25
C GLU A 4 -14.18 -2.56 7.22
N ILE A 5 -12.93 -2.13 6.96
CA ILE A 5 -12.24 -1.13 7.77
C ILE A 5 -12.97 0.23 7.68
N VAL A 6 -13.42 0.60 6.48
CA VAL A 6 -14.19 1.83 6.24
C VAL A 6 -15.49 1.86 7.05
N ASN A 7 -16.26 0.77 7.03
CA ASN A 7 -17.49 0.68 7.82
C ASN A 7 -17.21 0.67 9.34
N THR A 8 -16.10 0.07 9.76
CA THR A 8 -15.71 0.00 11.18
C THR A 8 -15.30 1.37 11.75
N LEU A 9 -14.79 2.27 10.91
CA LEU A 9 -14.38 3.62 11.32
C LEU A 9 -15.54 4.64 11.39
N GLY A 10 -16.78 4.23 11.13
CA GLY A 10 -17.97 5.08 11.31
C GLY A 10 -18.07 6.28 10.35
N GLY A 11 -17.21 6.33 9.33
CA GLY A 11 -17.28 7.33 8.28
C GLY A 11 -18.18 6.86 7.14
N GLU A 12 -19.20 7.63 6.79
CA GLU A 12 -19.83 7.49 5.47
C GLU A 12 -18.78 7.83 4.40
N VAL A 13 -18.11 6.81 3.87
CA VAL A 13 -17.31 7.02 2.66
C VAL A 13 -18.30 7.15 1.52
N ARG A 14 -18.57 8.40 1.13
CA ARG A 14 -19.24 8.70 -0.13
C ARG A 14 -18.49 7.97 -1.23
N LYS A 15 -19.13 6.96 -1.81
CA LYS A 15 -18.64 6.25 -2.98
C LYS A 15 -18.55 7.24 -4.14
N TYR A 16 -17.35 7.79 -4.32
CA TYR A 16 -17.06 8.69 -5.42
C TYR A 16 -16.99 7.84 -6.69
N ARG A 17 -18.01 7.96 -7.54
CA ARG A 17 -18.08 7.26 -8.83
C ARG A 17 -17.45 8.16 -9.88
N ASP A 18 -16.17 7.97 -10.11
CA ASP A 18 -15.46 8.50 -11.26
C ASP A 18 -15.57 7.48 -12.40
N THR A 19 -15.89 7.92 -13.61
CA THR A 19 -15.92 7.04 -14.79
C THR A 19 -14.56 6.47 -15.13
N ASN A 20 -13.48 7.11 -14.67
CA ASN A 20 -12.12 6.63 -14.85
C ASN A 20 -11.69 5.63 -13.76
N LEU A 21 -12.48 5.43 -12.68
CA LEU A 21 -12.19 4.43 -11.66
C LEU A 21 -12.70 3.06 -12.11
N ILE A 22 -11.79 2.21 -12.58
CA ILE A 22 -12.10 0.87 -13.09
C ILE A 22 -12.35 -0.09 -11.92
N VAL A 23 -11.47 -0.05 -10.91
CA VAL A 23 -11.58 -0.83 -9.68
C VAL A 23 -11.36 0.09 -8.50
N GLY A 24 -12.29 0.08 -7.55
CA GLY A 24 -12.27 0.93 -6.37
C GLY A 24 -12.99 0.27 -5.20
N LEU A 25 -13.55 1.06 -4.29
CA LEU A 25 -14.17 0.57 -3.05
C LEU A 25 -15.43 -0.29 -3.23
N ASP A 26 -15.96 -0.36 -4.46
CA ASP A 26 -17.12 -1.17 -4.81
C ASP A 26 -16.77 -2.65 -5.09
N SER A 27 -15.49 -2.96 -5.29
CA SER A 27 -14.98 -4.32 -5.45
C SER A 27 -13.96 -4.64 -4.36
N PRO A 28 -14.04 -5.77 -3.66
CA PRO A 28 -13.00 -6.22 -2.75
C PRO A 28 -11.81 -6.75 -3.57
N ASP A 29 -10.99 -5.84 -4.07
CA ASP A 29 -9.79 -6.17 -4.85
C ASP A 29 -8.53 -5.67 -4.12
N ASP A 30 -7.37 -6.23 -4.47
CA ASP A 30 -6.10 -6.00 -3.76
C ASP A 30 -5.46 -4.63 -4.10
N ALA A 31 -5.95 -3.94 -5.14
CA ALA A 31 -5.52 -2.60 -5.51
C ALA A 31 -6.64 -1.78 -6.18
N ALA A 32 -6.48 -0.46 -6.19
CA ALA A 32 -7.31 0.44 -7.00
C ALA A 32 -6.75 0.58 -8.42
N ILE A 33 -7.63 0.61 -9.42
CA ILE A 33 -7.26 0.82 -10.83
C ILE A 33 -7.97 2.06 -11.36
N MET A 34 -7.20 3.03 -11.86
CA MET A 34 -7.70 4.25 -12.46
C MET A 34 -7.19 4.40 -13.90
N LYS A 35 -8.10 4.56 -14.86
CA LYS A 35 -7.78 4.87 -16.25
C LYS A 35 -7.17 6.26 -16.34
N ILE A 36 -6.08 6.40 -17.10
CA ILE A 36 -5.44 7.68 -17.39
C ILE A 36 -5.78 8.11 -18.82
N ASP A 37 -5.69 7.19 -19.76
CA ASP A 37 -6.07 7.35 -21.17
C ASP A 37 -6.52 5.99 -21.74
N ASP A 38 -6.79 5.91 -23.04
CA ASP A 38 -7.29 4.69 -23.68
C ASP A 38 -6.34 3.49 -23.62
N ASP A 39 -5.03 3.74 -23.43
CA ASP A 39 -4.00 2.71 -23.46
C ASP A 39 -3.31 2.50 -22.08
N LYS A 40 -3.59 3.37 -21.10
CA LYS A 40 -2.91 3.36 -19.79
C LYS A 40 -3.87 3.43 -18.62
N ALA A 41 -3.54 2.64 -17.60
CA ALA A 41 -4.16 2.70 -16.29
C ALA A 41 -3.09 2.75 -15.20
N LEU A 42 -3.40 3.45 -14.12
CA LEU A 42 -2.65 3.44 -12.89
C LEU A 42 -3.22 2.36 -11.98
N VAL A 43 -2.35 1.45 -11.53
CA VAL A 43 -2.66 0.51 -10.45
C VAL A 43 -2.00 1.02 -9.18
N PHE A 44 -2.78 1.17 -8.11
CA PHE A 44 -2.31 1.74 -6.86
C PHE A 44 -2.79 0.88 -5.68
N THR A 45 -1.86 0.42 -4.86
CA THR A 45 -2.13 -0.21 -3.57
C THR A 45 -1.40 0.55 -2.46
N ALA A 46 -1.89 0.40 -1.24
CA ALA A 46 -1.25 0.95 -0.06
C ALA A 46 -1.42 0.00 1.12
N ASP A 47 -0.33 -0.64 1.51
CA ASP A 47 -0.29 -1.60 2.61
C ASP A 47 0.71 -1.18 3.69
N PHE A 48 0.29 -1.31 4.94
CA PHE A 48 1.12 -1.06 6.12
C PHE A 48 0.65 -1.91 7.29
N PHE A 49 1.60 -2.36 8.10
CA PHE A 49 1.32 -3.18 9.28
C PHE A 49 2.32 -2.88 10.40
N ALA A 50 2.09 -3.46 11.59
CA ALA A 50 3.02 -3.31 12.71
C ALA A 50 4.29 -4.15 12.47
N PRO A 51 5.45 -3.79 13.06
CA PRO A 51 6.67 -4.58 12.91
C PRO A 51 6.48 -6.04 13.33
N VAL A 52 6.75 -6.96 12.40
CA VAL A 52 6.69 -8.43 12.62
C VAL A 52 8.05 -9.04 12.94
N VAL A 53 9.13 -8.30 12.72
CA VAL A 53 10.52 -8.68 13.02
C VAL A 53 11.26 -7.51 13.66
N ASP A 54 12.26 -7.82 14.49
CA ASP A 54 13.02 -6.83 15.24
C ASP A 54 14.00 -6.02 14.37
N ASP A 55 14.58 -6.66 13.36
CA ASP A 55 15.55 -6.01 12.48
C ASP A 55 14.83 -5.09 11.47
N ALA A 56 15.06 -3.78 11.61
CA ALA A 56 14.40 -2.78 10.80
C ALA A 56 14.65 -2.94 9.29
N TYR A 57 15.85 -3.38 8.87
CA TYR A 57 16.14 -3.61 7.46
C TYR A 57 15.30 -4.74 6.90
N SER A 58 15.28 -5.87 7.59
CA SER A 58 14.49 -7.06 7.24
C SER A 58 13.00 -6.73 7.24
N TYR A 59 12.51 -5.99 8.24
CA TYR A 59 11.14 -5.51 8.27
C TYR A 59 10.79 -4.67 7.03
N GLY A 60 11.67 -3.75 6.64
CA GLY A 60 11.50 -2.95 5.43
C GLY A 60 11.41 -3.78 4.15
N SER A 61 12.21 -4.84 4.04
CA SER A 61 12.14 -5.77 2.91
C SER A 61 10.82 -6.53 2.88
N VAL A 62 10.35 -7.03 4.02
CA VAL A 62 9.08 -7.75 4.11
C VAL A 62 7.90 -6.83 3.80
N ALA A 63 7.90 -5.62 4.37
CA ALA A 63 6.86 -4.63 4.10
C ALA A 63 6.83 -4.20 2.62
N ALA A 64 7.99 -4.00 2.01
CA ALA A 64 8.09 -3.71 0.58
C ALA A 64 7.61 -4.89 -0.29
N ALA A 65 7.92 -6.14 0.08
CA ALA A 65 7.44 -7.32 -0.63
C ALA A 65 5.92 -7.38 -0.66
N ASN A 66 5.31 -7.20 0.51
CA ASN A 66 3.86 -7.25 0.68
C ASN A 66 3.16 -6.15 -0.13
N ALA A 67 3.61 -4.90 -0.01
CA ALA A 67 3.00 -3.81 -0.77
C ALA A 67 3.19 -3.95 -2.29
N LEU A 68 4.26 -4.59 -2.75
CA LEU A 68 4.46 -4.82 -4.19
C LEU A 68 3.71 -6.05 -4.71
N SER A 69 3.37 -7.03 -3.86
CA SER A 69 2.69 -8.24 -4.32
C SER A 69 1.32 -7.95 -4.91
N ASP A 70 0.59 -6.98 -4.39
CA ASP A 70 -0.73 -6.62 -4.93
C ASP A 70 -0.61 -6.09 -6.37
N ILE A 71 0.40 -5.27 -6.64
CA ILE A 71 0.65 -4.75 -8.00
C ILE A 71 0.93 -5.90 -8.97
N TYR A 72 1.75 -6.87 -8.56
CA TYR A 72 2.03 -8.06 -9.36
C TYR A 72 0.80 -8.96 -9.52
N ALA A 73 -0.03 -9.11 -8.48
CA ALA A 73 -1.27 -9.88 -8.52
C ALA A 73 -2.27 -9.30 -9.52
N MET A 74 -2.30 -7.97 -9.67
CA MET A 74 -3.08 -7.28 -10.70
C MET A 74 -2.46 -7.35 -12.11
N GLY A 75 -1.31 -8.03 -12.28
CA GLY A 75 -0.61 -8.14 -13.55
C GLY A 75 0.08 -6.85 -14.01
N ALA A 76 0.27 -5.89 -13.11
CA ALA A 76 0.91 -4.62 -13.39
C ALA A 76 2.41 -4.64 -13.05
N VAL A 77 3.15 -3.66 -13.58
CA VAL A 77 4.58 -3.50 -13.33
C VAL A 77 4.79 -2.28 -12.41
N PRO A 78 5.35 -2.45 -11.20
CA PRO A 78 5.58 -1.34 -10.28
C PRO A 78 6.48 -0.26 -10.91
N GLN A 79 6.02 0.99 -10.92
CA GLN A 79 6.78 2.14 -11.44
C GLN A 79 7.32 3.04 -10.33
N MET A 80 6.63 3.11 -9.20
CA MET A 80 6.98 3.95 -8.05
C MET A 80 6.48 3.31 -6.75
N ALA A 81 7.08 3.72 -5.64
CA ALA A 81 6.64 3.32 -4.31
C ALA A 81 6.74 4.49 -3.33
N LEU A 82 5.79 4.57 -2.40
CA LEU A 82 5.81 5.49 -1.27
C LEU A 82 5.95 4.69 0.02
N LEU A 83 6.88 5.09 0.88
CA LEU A 83 7.10 4.43 2.17
C LEU A 83 6.31 5.15 3.26
N ASN A 84 5.29 4.47 3.78
CA ASN A 84 4.46 5.00 4.86
C ASN A 84 5.03 4.58 6.22
N PHE A 85 5.58 5.53 6.97
CA PHE A 85 6.10 5.29 8.31
C PHE A 85 5.14 5.82 9.38
N GLY A 86 4.57 4.90 10.16
CA GLY A 86 3.91 5.23 11.41
C GLY A 86 4.93 5.51 12.53
N ARG A 87 4.46 5.96 13.69
CA ARG A 87 5.32 6.17 14.86
C ARG A 87 5.82 4.81 15.39
N MET A 88 7.03 4.41 15.00
CA MET A 88 7.73 3.28 15.63
C MET A 88 8.03 3.61 17.10
N ALA A 89 7.80 2.63 17.97
CA ALA A 89 8.14 2.74 19.39
C ALA A 89 9.61 3.15 19.57
N ARG A 90 9.89 3.96 20.60
CA ARG A 90 11.17 4.66 20.87
C ARG A 90 12.45 3.82 20.79
N ARG A 91 12.35 2.48 20.73
CA ARG A 91 13.45 1.53 20.62
C ARG A 91 14.25 1.68 19.31
N ASN A 92 13.60 2.17 18.25
CA ASN A 92 14.19 2.36 16.93
C ASN A 92 14.14 3.85 16.55
N GLY A 93 15.09 4.66 17.05
CA GLY A 93 15.21 6.08 16.72
C GLY A 93 15.35 6.37 15.21
N PRO A 94 15.80 7.57 14.79
CA PRO A 94 15.92 7.94 13.37
C PRO A 94 16.62 6.90 12.47
N VAL A 95 17.59 6.19 13.05
CA VAL A 95 18.34 5.09 12.41
C VAL A 95 17.45 3.92 11.98
N GLY A 96 16.40 3.60 12.76
CA GLY A 96 15.46 2.53 12.45
C GLY A 96 14.68 2.78 11.16
N TYR A 97 14.13 3.98 11.01
CA TYR A 97 13.43 4.39 9.78
C TYR A 97 14.34 4.32 8.56
N THR A 98 15.59 4.82 8.68
CA THR A 98 16.54 4.79 7.57
C THR A 98 16.91 3.35 7.19
N ARG A 99 17.10 2.44 8.16
CA ARG A 99 17.38 1.03 7.87
C ARG A 99 16.18 0.34 7.20
N CYS A 100 14.97 0.63 7.67
CA CYS A 100 13.74 0.14 7.06
C CYS A 100 13.59 0.60 5.61
N ALA A 101 13.83 1.90 5.34
CA ALA A 101 13.78 2.43 3.97
C ALA A 101 14.85 1.79 3.04
N LYS A 102 16.00 1.40 3.59
CA LYS A 102 17.06 0.71 2.84
C LYS A 102 16.72 -0.75 2.51
N GLY A 103 15.77 -1.36 3.23
CA GLY A 103 15.29 -2.72 2.98
C GLY A 103 14.51 -2.89 1.67
N ARG A 104 14.30 -1.83 0.87
CA ARG A 104 13.56 -1.89 -0.38
C ARG A 104 14.04 -3.01 -1.32
N ILE A 105 13.09 -3.67 -1.98
CA ILE A 105 13.35 -4.68 -3.00
C ILE A 105 13.79 -3.98 -4.28
N ARG A 106 14.78 -4.54 -4.97
CA ARG A 106 15.31 -4.04 -6.24
C ARG A 106 14.49 -4.53 -7.42
#